data_AF-A0A7K1H829-F1
#
_entry.id   AF-A0A7K1H829-F1
#
_cell.length_a   1.000
_cell.length_b   1.000
_cell.length_c   1.000
_cell.angle_alpha   90.00
_cell.angle_beta   90.00
_cell.angle_gamma   90.00
#
_symmetry.space_group_name_H-M   'P 1'
#
loop_
_entity.id
_entity.type
_entity.pdbx_description
1 polymer ?
#
loop_
_entity_poly.entity_id
_entity_poly.type
_entity_poly.pdbx_seq_one_letter_code
_entity_poly.pdbx_strand_id
1 'polypeptide(L)'
;MRIIAFLVILVVVLAAVLLVSVAVTGGARRRRHAAQMSARWVVRHYSIPGRGHTVVGVTLIDADGRMHGEHVVARIPDDAPDWQRDFLAARQEAEERAFHLNSDRPSIEG
;
A
#
# COMPACT_ATOMS: atom_id res chain seq x y z
N MET A 1 6.85 -10.59 54.19
CA MET A 1 7.87 -9.81 53.46
C MET A 1 8.32 -10.45 52.14
N ARG A 2 8.78 -11.71 52.12
CA ARG A 2 9.22 -12.39 50.87
C ARG A 2 8.16 -12.44 49.77
N ILE A 3 6.92 -12.80 50.10
CA ILE A 3 5.80 -12.88 49.14
C ILE A 3 5.48 -11.51 48.53
N ILE A 4 5.53 -10.44 49.33
CA ILE A 4 5.30 -9.07 48.86
C ILE A 4 6.40 -8.65 47.89
N ALA A 5 7.66 -8.99 48.19
CA ALA A 5 8.78 -8.73 47.27
C ALA A 5 8.61 -9.46 45.93
N PHE A 6 8.17 -10.73 45.94
CA PHE A 6 7.88 -11.46 44.71
C PHE A 6 6.74 -10.83 43.89
N LEU A 7 5.67 -10.37 44.55
CA LEU A 7 4.57 -9.68 43.88
C LEU A 7 5.03 -8.37 43.25
N VAL A 8 5.84 -7.57 43.95
CA VAL A 8 6.39 -6.32 43.41
C VAL A 8 7.27 -6.59 42.20
N ILE A 9 8.16 -7.58 42.28
CA ILE A 9 9.03 -7.97 41.15
C ILE A 9 8.16 -8.43 39.96
N LEU A 10 7.14 -9.25 40.19
CA LEU A 10 6.25 -9.72 39.15
C LEU A 10 5.53 -8.57 38.43
N VAL A 11 5.02 -7.60 39.19
CA VAL A 11 4.35 -6.41 38.64
C VAL A 11 5.31 -5.57 37.81
N VAL A 12 6.55 -5.37 38.29
CA VAL A 12 7.59 -4.62 37.56
C VAL A 12 7.94 -5.32 36.24
N VAL A 13 8.11 -6.65 36.27
CA VAL A 13 8.39 -7.44 35.07
C VAL A 13 7.23 -7.35 34.08
N LEU A 14 5.99 -7.49 34.54
CA LEU A 14 4.80 -7.35 33.69
C LEU A 14 4.71 -5.96 33.07
N ALA A 15 4.94 -4.90 33.83
CA ALA A 15 4.95 -3.53 33.33
C ALA A 15 6.05 -3.32 32.27
N ALA A 16 7.26 -3.84 32.50
CA ALA A 16 8.35 -3.77 31.54
C ALA A 16 8.02 -4.51 30.24
N VAL A 17 7.49 -5.73 30.32
CA VAL A 17 7.06 -6.52 29.15
C VAL A 17 5.97 -5.78 28.37
N LEU A 18 5.01 -5.18 29.07
CA LEU A 18 3.91 -4.44 28.44
C LEU A 18 4.41 -3.18 27.73
N LEU A 19 5.33 -2.43 28.35
CA LEU A 19 5.96 -1.25 27.75
C LEU A 19 6.76 -1.60 26.49
N VAL A 20 7.57 -2.67 26.55
CA VAL A 20 8.32 -3.16 25.37
C VAL A 20 7.35 -3.59 24.27
N SER A 21 6.30 -4.33 24.62
CA SER A 21 5.29 -4.79 23.66
C SER A 21 4.60 -3.63 22.97
N VAL A 22 4.18 -2.60 23.72
CA VAL A 22 3.56 -1.37 23.18
C VAL A 22 4.54 -0.57 22.33
N ALA A 23 5.81 -0.46 22.72
CA ALA A 23 6.82 0.24 21.95
C ALA A 23 7.08 -0.43 20.59
N VAL A 24 7.19 -1.77 20.58
CA VAL A 24 7.44 -2.55 19.36
C VAL A 24 6.21 -2.56 18.45
N THR A 25 5.01 -2.80 18.99
CA THR A 25 3.78 -2.83 18.19
C THR A 25 3.32 -1.43 17.76
N GLY A 26 3.45 -0.43 18.63
CA GLY A 26 3.15 0.96 18.32
C GLY A 26 4.08 1.54 17.25
N GLY A 27 5.38 1.21 17.32
CA GLY A 27 6.36 1.57 16.29
C GLY A 27 6.06 0.92 14.94
N ALA A 28 5.74 -0.39 14.94
CA ALA A 28 5.36 -1.10 13.71
C ALA A 28 4.06 -0.53 13.11
N ARG A 29 3.08 -0.18 13.93
CA ARG A 29 1.81 0.41 13.48
C ARG A 29 2.01 1.81 12.92
N ARG A 30 2.84 2.65 13.55
CA ARG A 30 3.23 3.97 13.02
C ARG A 30 3.98 3.89 11.70
N ARG A 31 4.94 2.96 11.56
CA ARG A 31 5.67 2.75 10.29
C ARG A 31 4.74 2.29 9.17
N ARG A 32 3.82 1.36 9.45
CA ARG A 32 2.80 0.93 8.49
C ARG A 32 1.88 2.09 8.09
N HIS A 33 1.47 2.92 9.05
CA HIS A 33 0.65 4.09 8.78
C HIS A 33 1.40 5.13 7.93
N ALA A 34 2.68 5.37 8.20
CA ALA A 34 3.53 6.26 7.41
C ALA A 34 3.77 5.73 5.98
N ALA A 35 4.00 4.42 5.82
CA ALA A 35 4.12 3.78 4.51
C ALA A 35 2.81 3.81 3.72
N GLN A 36 1.66 3.64 4.38
CA GLN A 36 0.35 3.81 3.75
C GLN A 36 0.07 5.27 3.36
N MET A 37 0.57 6.22 4.16
CA MET A 37 0.49 7.67 3.88
C MET A 37 1.36 8.08 2.69
N SER A 38 2.48 7.39 2.43
CA SER A 38 3.33 7.64 1.26
C SER A 38 2.91 6.86 0.02
N ALA A 39 1.94 5.93 0.14
CA ALA A 39 1.51 5.13 -0.99
C ALA A 39 0.80 5.96 -2.05
N ARG A 40 1.27 5.92 -3.30
CA ARG A 40 0.68 6.69 -4.40
C ARG A 40 0.13 5.73 -5.45
N TRP A 41 -0.98 6.12 -6.07
CA TRP A 41 -1.48 5.42 -7.26
C TRP A 41 -0.57 5.76 -8.43
N VAL A 42 0.11 4.75 -8.96
CA VAL A 42 1.00 4.84 -10.10
C VAL A 42 0.42 4.02 -11.24
N VAL A 43 0.42 4.59 -12.44
CA VAL A 43 0.02 3.88 -13.67
C VAL A 43 1.07 2.81 -13.97
N ARG A 44 0.64 1.56 -14.08
CA ARG A 44 1.52 0.44 -14.43
C ARG A 44 0.90 -0.31 -15.60
N HIS A 45 1.75 -0.63 -16.58
CA HIS A 45 1.40 -1.54 -17.66
C HIS A 45 2.32 -2.76 -17.56
N TYR A 46 1.74 -3.94 -17.72
CA TYR A 46 2.52 -5.17 -17.89
C TYR A 46 1.80 -6.09 -18.86
N SER A 47 2.57 -6.73 -19.73
CA SER A 47 2.09 -7.86 -20.52
C SER A 47 2.11 -9.10 -19.64
N ILE A 48 1.10 -9.97 -19.79
CA ILE A 48 1.11 -11.29 -19.16
C ILE A 48 1.70 -12.27 -20.19
N PRO A 49 2.95 -12.73 -20.02
CA PRO A 49 3.58 -13.64 -20.96
C PRO A 49 2.76 -14.93 -21.07
N GLY A 50 2.40 -15.32 -22.29
CA GLY A 50 1.62 -16.54 -22.56
C GLY A 50 0.09 -16.37 -22.57
N ARG A 51 -0.45 -15.17 -22.30
CA ARG A 51 -1.90 -14.88 -22.47
C ARG A 51 -2.22 -13.89 -23.59
N GLY A 52 -1.23 -13.26 -24.22
CA GLY A 52 -1.45 -12.33 -25.32
C GLY A 52 -2.30 -11.12 -24.94
N HIS A 53 -2.18 -10.65 -23.68
CA HIS A 53 -2.90 -9.48 -23.20
C HIS A 53 -1.95 -8.51 -22.50
N THR A 54 -2.07 -7.24 -22.85
CA THR A 54 -1.51 -6.10 -22.14
C THR A 54 -2.53 -5.61 -21.12
N VAL A 55 -2.16 -5.66 -19.84
CA VAL A 55 -2.98 -5.15 -18.75
C VAL A 55 -2.51 -3.73 -18.42
N VAL A 56 -3.45 -2.79 -18.48
CA VAL A 56 -3.23 -1.41 -18.04
C VAL A 56 -4.06 -1.19 -16.78
N GLY A 57 -3.39 -0.77 -15.71
CA GLY A 57 -4.03 -0.55 -14.42
C GLY A 57 -3.29 0.46 -13.57
N VAL A 58 -3.93 0.85 -12.49
CA VAL A 58 -3.32 1.68 -11.44
C VAL A 58 -2.96 0.80 -10.27
N THR A 59 -1.75 0.96 -9.76
CA THR A 59 -1.24 0.23 -8.60
C THR A 59 -0.98 1.22 -7.47
N LEU A 60 -1.46 0.90 -6.26
CA LEU A 60 -1.11 1.63 -5.06
C LEU A 60 0.24 1.10 -4.54
N ILE A 61 1.30 1.90 -4.72
CA ILE A 61 2.68 1.54 -4.35
C ILE A 61 3.14 2.44 -3.21
N ASP A 62 3.64 1.87 -2.11
CA ASP A 62 4.25 2.63 -1.00
C ASP A 62 5.66 3.15 -1.31
N ALA A 63 6.20 4.02 -0.45
CA ALA A 63 7.57 4.52 -0.61
C ALA A 63 8.64 3.41 -0.50
N ASP A 64 8.30 2.27 0.08
CA ASP A 64 9.17 1.08 0.15
C ASP A 64 9.05 0.20 -1.10
N GLY A 65 8.26 0.62 -2.11
CA GLY A 65 8.05 -0.10 -3.37
C GLY A 65 7.09 -1.29 -3.27
N ARG A 66 6.36 -1.45 -2.16
CA ARG A 66 5.40 -2.54 -1.97
C ARG A 66 4.04 -2.17 -2.56
N MET A 67 3.46 -3.13 -3.27
CA MET A 67 2.11 -3.05 -3.83
C MET A 67 1.07 -3.38 -2.74
N HIS A 68 0.14 -2.45 -2.52
CA HIS A 68 -0.96 -2.62 -1.56
C HIS A 68 -2.30 -2.92 -2.22
N GLY A 69 -2.44 -2.62 -3.52
CA GLY A 69 -3.63 -2.92 -4.30
C GLY A 69 -3.42 -2.60 -5.77
N GLU A 70 -4.13 -3.34 -6.62
CA GLU A 70 -4.14 -3.16 -8.07
C GLU A 70 -5.59 -2.97 -8.53
N HIS A 71 -5.81 -1.95 -9.36
CA HIS A 71 -7.08 -1.74 -10.02
C HIS A 71 -6.86 -1.75 -11.54
N VAL A 72 -7.38 -2.80 -12.19
CA VAL A 72 -7.26 -3.00 -13.62
C VAL A 72 -8.26 -2.09 -14.33
N VAL A 73 -7.76 -1.25 -15.23
CA VAL A 73 -8.58 -0.33 -16.04
C VAL A 73 -9.05 -1.06 -17.30
N ALA A 74 -8.12 -1.73 -17.98
CA ALA A 74 -8.43 -2.51 -19.18
C ALA A 74 -7.48 -3.70 -19.35
N ARG A 75 -7.98 -4.72 -20.05
CA ARG A 75 -7.17 -5.83 -20.59
C ARG A 75 -7.29 -5.77 -22.10
N ILE A 76 -6.19 -5.47 -22.78
CA ILE A 76 -6.14 -5.27 -24.22
C ILE A 76 -5.45 -6.48 -24.85
N PRO A 77 -6.10 -7.21 -25.79
CA PRO A 77 -5.45 -8.28 -26.55
C PRO A 77 -4.30 -7.75 -27.39
N ASP A 78 -3.13 -8.39 -27.35
CA ASP A 78 -1.92 -7.94 -28.05
C ASP A 78 -2.07 -8.00 -29.59
N ASP A 79 -3.05 -8.77 -30.09
CA ASP A 79 -3.41 -8.90 -31.51
C ASP A 79 -4.56 -7.97 -31.94
N ALA A 80 -5.00 -7.06 -31.07
CA ALA A 80 -6.10 -6.15 -31.37
C ALA A 80 -5.74 -5.22 -32.56
N PRO A 81 -6.60 -5.09 -33.59
CA PRO A 81 -6.35 -4.22 -34.74
C PRO A 81 -6.15 -2.74 -34.36
N ASP A 82 -6.85 -2.30 -33.31
CA ASP A 82 -6.82 -0.94 -32.78
C ASP A 82 -6.04 -0.83 -31.46
N TRP A 83 -5.14 -1.78 -31.19
CA TRP A 83 -4.41 -1.90 -29.90
C TRP A 83 -3.86 -0.57 -29.38
N GLN A 84 -3.22 0.22 -30.26
CA GLN A 84 -2.61 1.48 -29.88
C GLN A 84 -3.65 2.52 -29.41
N ARG A 85 -4.82 2.57 -30.06
CA ARG A 85 -5.90 3.49 -29.70
C ARG A 85 -6.48 3.10 -28.35
N ASP A 86 -6.76 1.82 -28.17
CA ASP A 86 -7.37 1.29 -26.95
C ASP A 86 -6.39 1.40 -25.77
N PHE A 87 -5.09 1.25 -26.01
CA PHE A 87 -4.05 1.47 -25.02
C PHE A 87 -3.98 2.92 -24.58
N LEU A 88 -3.99 3.87 -25.52
CA LEU A 88 -3.95 5.29 -25.20
C LEU A 88 -5.20 5.74 -24.42
N ALA A 89 -6.38 5.25 -24.79
CA ALA A 89 -7.63 5.51 -24.07
C ALA A 89 -7.58 4.94 -22.64
N ALA A 90 -7.18 3.68 -22.48
CA ALA A 90 -7.05 3.05 -21.16
C ALA A 90 -5.99 3.75 -20.28
N ARG A 91 -4.92 4.27 -20.89
CA ARG A 91 -3.88 5.02 -20.17
C ARG A 91 -4.41 6.37 -19.67
N GLN A 92 -5.14 7.10 -20.51
CA GLN A 92 -5.74 8.37 -20.10
C GLN A 92 -6.74 8.18 -18.95
N GLU A 93 -7.58 7.15 -19.05
CA GLU A 93 -8.53 6.82 -17.98
C GLU A 93 -7.82 6.38 -16.69
N ALA A 94 -6.71 5.64 -16.80
CA ALA A 94 -5.88 5.27 -15.67
C ALA A 94 -5.20 6.50 -15.01
N GLU A 95 -4.70 7.44 -15.82
CA GLU A 95 -4.10 8.69 -15.36
C GLU A 95 -5.13 9.58 -14.65
N GLU A 96 -6.31 9.74 -15.23
CA GLU A 96 -7.43 10.49 -14.64
C GLU A 96 -7.86 9.86 -13.31
N ARG A 97 -8.06 8.53 -13.26
CA ARG A 97 -8.38 7.84 -12.00
C ARG A 97 -7.29 7.97 -10.97
N ALA A 98 -6.01 7.84 -11.36
CA ALA A 98 -4.90 8.04 -10.44
C ALA A 98 -4.87 9.49 -9.90
N PHE A 99 -5.16 10.47 -10.75
CA PHE A 99 -5.27 11.87 -10.34
C PHE A 99 -6.40 12.08 -9.32
N HIS A 100 -7.61 11.60 -9.60
CA HIS A 100 -8.74 11.71 -8.65
C HIS A 100 -8.47 10.96 -7.34
N LEU A 101 -7.96 9.73 -7.40
CA LEU A 101 -7.65 8.93 -6.20
C LEU A 101 -6.53 9.53 -5.34
N ASN A 102 -5.58 10.25 -5.96
CA ASN A 102 -4.55 10.98 -5.23
C ASN A 102 -5.05 12.35 -4.73
N SER A 103 -6.03 12.98 -5.40
CA SER A 103 -6.59 14.29 -5.04
C SER A 103 -7.66 14.22 -3.95
N ASP A 104 -8.44 13.13 -3.90
CA ASP A 104 -9.42 12.85 -2.85
C ASP A 104 -8.76 12.43 -1.53
N ARG A 105 -7.45 12.19 -1.54
CA ARG A 105 -6.69 12.05 -0.30
C ARG A 105 -6.50 13.44 0.30
N PRO A 106 -6.86 13.64 1.59
CA PRO A 106 -6.58 14.90 2.24
C PRO A 106 -5.07 15.18 2.16
N SER A 107 -4.72 16.29 1.50
CA SER A 107 -3.37 16.86 1.56
C SER A 107 -3.10 17.18 3.02
N ILE A 108 -2.28 16.36 3.68
CA ILE A 108 -1.74 16.71 5.00
C ILE A 108 -0.48 17.51 4.72
N GLU A 109 -0.67 18.78 4.35
CA GLU A 109 0.31 19.81 4.66
C GLU A 109 0.40 19.87 6.19
N GLY A 110 1.56 19.47 6.73
CA GLY A 110 1.95 19.62 8.12
C GLY A 110 3.33 20.24 8.17
#